data_AF-A0A957YSN4-F1
#
_entry.id   AF-A0A957YSN4-F1
#
_cell.length_a   1.000
_cell.length_b   1.000
_cell.length_c   1.000
_cell.angle_alpha   90.00
_cell.angle_beta   90.00
_cell.angle_gamma   90.00
#
_symmetry.space_group_name_H-M   'P 1'
#
loop_
_entity.id
_entity.type
_entity.pdbx_description
1 polymer ?
#
loop_
_entity_poly.entity_id
_entity_poly.type
_entity_poly.pdbx_seq_one_letter_code
_entity_poly.pdbx_strand_id
1 'polypeptide(L)'
;NGLSDRRAATGSALLKPFTGEEGVRRVLATRIALDEALDRWWTNGEHAPLALLRDGLLALEAGHELDETQRSFLLRTALRTGRGIVTALQYQLDADRTAFLFKEALLDTKHPFDPQLLSSLRQQDEQSEEWADYLKHDLAYEATVASGKRSQLAATALQIMQTPPPHDPSATMQSTPRTPANGSVARRRPDAQPALLLNANLLRGLSMPFRPKSAELLRPLSHRWSLRWLLWAILVLFVLLRTDWPQLISSAPMVEIPAGTYVISDPASSNPAESGRFRTVTLLAYTIDQHEVTNLAYRRCWEQKICPTPSSFDSQSRPGYFVDRSFNDFPVVNIDWAAANTYCTWIGKRLPTLEEWEVAASLAPTTGLR
;
A
#
# COMPACT_ATOMS: atom_id res chain seq x y z
N ASN A 1 1.73 -32.92 29.98
CA ASN A 1 2.83 -31.94 30.15
C ASN A 1 3.93 -32.04 29.08
N GLY A 2 4.38 -33.22 28.63
CA GLY A 2 5.50 -33.30 27.65
C GLY A 2 5.24 -32.89 26.18
N LEU A 3 3.99 -32.78 25.73
CA LEU A 3 3.66 -32.36 24.35
C LEU A 3 3.64 -30.84 24.16
N SER A 4 3.28 -30.09 25.21
CA SER A 4 3.30 -28.62 25.20
C SER A 4 4.73 -28.08 25.20
N ASP A 5 5.60 -28.64 26.05
CA ASP A 5 7.01 -28.26 26.13
C ASP A 5 7.79 -28.58 24.84
N ARG A 6 7.48 -29.70 24.16
CA ARG A 6 8.09 -30.01 22.85
C ARG A 6 7.62 -29.07 21.75
N ARG A 7 6.35 -28.64 21.72
CA ARG A 7 5.86 -27.65 20.75
C ARG A 7 6.48 -26.28 20.98
N ALA A 8 6.56 -25.83 22.23
CA ALA A 8 7.17 -24.55 22.58
C ALA A 8 8.68 -24.52 22.25
N ALA A 9 9.41 -25.60 22.57
CA ALA A 9 10.82 -25.73 22.23
C ALA A 9 11.08 -25.80 20.72
N THR A 10 10.22 -26.50 19.97
CA THR A 10 10.33 -26.60 18.50
C THR A 10 9.99 -25.27 17.83
N GLY A 11 8.96 -24.56 18.30
CA GLY A 11 8.62 -23.22 17.82
C GLY A 11 9.75 -22.21 18.04
N SER A 12 10.35 -22.20 19.23
CA SER A 12 11.51 -21.35 19.54
C SER A 12 12.72 -21.64 18.64
N ALA A 13 12.97 -22.91 18.31
CA ALA A 13 14.04 -23.30 17.40
C ALA A 13 13.78 -22.86 15.94
N LEU A 14 12.53 -22.90 15.48
CA LEU A 14 12.13 -22.48 14.13
C LEU A 14 12.14 -20.96 13.94
N LEU A 15 11.94 -20.19 15.01
CA LEU A 15 11.99 -18.73 14.97
C LEU A 15 13.42 -18.19 15.02
N LYS A 16 14.38 -18.97 15.57
CA LYS A 16 15.78 -18.57 15.72
C LYS A 16 16.40 -17.95 14.44
N PRO A 17 16.20 -18.50 13.22
CA PRO A 17 16.72 -17.94 11.97
C PRO A 17 16.14 -16.57 11.59
N PHE A 18 15.05 -16.13 12.22
CA PHE A 18 14.39 -14.85 11.99
C PHE A 18 14.67 -13.83 13.11
N THR A 19 15.57 -14.16 14.05
CA THR A 19 15.95 -13.27 15.17
C THR A 19 17.36 -12.72 14.99
N GLY A 20 17.63 -11.53 15.55
CA GLY A 20 18.93 -10.87 15.46
C GLY A 20 19.27 -10.33 14.06
N GLU A 21 20.53 -9.93 13.85
CA GLU A 21 20.98 -9.26 12.61
C GLU A 21 20.89 -10.14 11.36
N GLU A 22 21.20 -11.43 11.47
CA GLU A 22 21.02 -12.41 10.38
C GLU A 22 19.52 -12.61 10.06
N GLY A 23 18.67 -12.56 11.10
CA GLY A 23 17.21 -12.63 10.94
C GLY A 23 16.66 -11.47 10.11
N VAL A 24 17.15 -10.24 10.31
CA VAL A 24 16.74 -9.08 9.52
C VAL A 24 17.05 -9.28 8.03
N ARG A 25 18.24 -9.81 7.70
CA ARG A 25 18.61 -10.12 6.30
C ARG A 25 17.72 -11.20 5.70
N ARG A 26 17.39 -12.24 6.47
CA ARG A 26 16.47 -13.29 6.03
C ARG A 26 15.06 -12.75 5.77
N VAL A 27 14.54 -11.91 6.67
CA VAL A 27 13.22 -11.29 6.50
C VAL A 27 13.17 -10.39 5.27
N LEU A 28 14.22 -9.62 5.01
CA LEU A 28 14.31 -8.82 3.79
C LEU A 28 14.27 -9.70 2.54
N ALA A 29 15.02 -10.80 2.50
CA ALA A 29 14.97 -11.76 1.41
C ALA A 29 13.57 -12.40 1.25
N THR A 30 12.90 -12.72 2.36
CA THR A 30 11.52 -13.22 2.36
C THR A 30 10.55 -12.19 1.76
N ARG A 31 10.66 -10.91 2.12
CA ARG A 31 9.82 -9.83 1.56
C ARG A 31 10.00 -9.71 0.06
N ILE A 32 11.25 -9.64 -0.43
CA ILE A 32 11.55 -9.58 -1.87
C ILE A 32 10.96 -10.80 -2.60
N ALA A 33 11.15 -12.00 -2.04
CA ALA A 33 10.62 -13.22 -2.64
C ALA A 33 9.07 -13.26 -2.63
N LEU A 34 8.42 -12.66 -1.62
CA LEU A 34 6.98 -12.50 -1.57
C LEU A 34 6.49 -11.53 -2.64
N ASP A 35 7.18 -10.41 -2.86
CA ASP A 35 6.83 -9.43 -3.90
C ASP A 35 6.96 -10.06 -5.29
N GLU A 36 8.06 -10.76 -5.58
CA GLU A 36 8.22 -11.49 -6.85
C GLU A 36 7.16 -12.59 -7.04
N ALA A 37 6.78 -13.28 -5.95
CA ALA A 37 5.73 -14.29 -6.00
C ALA A 37 4.34 -13.66 -6.20
N LEU A 38 4.11 -12.48 -5.64
CA LEU A 38 2.89 -11.72 -5.86
C LEU A 38 2.78 -11.31 -7.33
N ASP A 39 3.86 -10.83 -7.96
CA ASP A 39 3.89 -10.49 -9.39
C ASP A 39 3.54 -11.70 -10.28
N ARG A 40 4.09 -12.88 -9.95
CA ARG A 40 3.74 -14.14 -10.63
C ARG A 40 2.28 -14.53 -10.40
N TRP A 41 1.75 -14.29 -9.21
CA TRP A 41 0.34 -14.51 -8.93
C TRP A 41 -0.55 -13.59 -9.77
N TRP A 42 -0.22 -12.30 -9.87
CA TRP A 42 -0.96 -11.35 -10.70
C TRP A 42 -0.94 -11.74 -12.19
N THR A 43 0.19 -12.24 -12.66
CA THR A 43 0.37 -12.57 -14.09
C THR A 43 -0.24 -13.92 -14.45
N ASN A 44 -0.02 -14.95 -13.62
CA ASN A 44 -0.28 -16.35 -13.96
C ASN A 44 -1.22 -17.07 -12.99
N GLY A 45 -1.63 -16.42 -11.88
CA GLY A 45 -2.37 -17.07 -10.79
C GLY A 45 -1.53 -18.03 -9.95
N GLU A 46 -0.19 -17.97 -10.05
CA GLU A 46 0.72 -18.84 -9.31
C GLU A 46 0.85 -18.43 -7.84
N HIS A 47 0.50 -19.31 -6.91
CA HIS A 47 0.64 -19.05 -5.48
C HIS A 47 2.09 -19.21 -4.99
N ALA A 48 2.40 -18.63 -3.83
CA ALA A 48 3.72 -18.79 -3.21
C ALA A 48 4.06 -20.27 -2.94
N PRO A 49 5.31 -20.69 -3.17
CA PRO A 49 5.79 -22.00 -2.73
C PRO A 49 5.61 -22.19 -1.22
N LEU A 50 5.35 -23.42 -0.77
CA LEU A 50 5.13 -23.71 0.66
C LEU A 50 6.30 -23.27 1.57
N ALA A 51 7.53 -23.31 1.06
CA ALA A 51 8.69 -22.82 1.78
C ALA A 51 8.62 -21.30 2.03
N LEU A 52 8.16 -20.54 1.03
CA LEU A 52 7.99 -19.09 1.13
C LEU A 52 6.81 -18.72 2.04
N LEU A 53 5.70 -19.46 1.95
CA LEU A 53 4.59 -19.34 2.91
C LEU A 53 5.09 -19.54 4.34
N ARG A 54 5.82 -20.62 4.61
CA ARG A 54 6.38 -20.92 5.93
C ARG A 54 7.30 -19.79 6.42
N ASP A 55 8.23 -19.35 5.57
CA ASP A 55 9.21 -18.33 5.95
C ASP A 55 8.55 -16.96 6.19
N GLY A 56 7.48 -16.63 5.45
CA GLY A 56 6.66 -15.44 5.68
C GLY A 56 5.90 -15.49 7.01
N LEU A 57 5.27 -16.63 7.34
CA LEU A 57 4.59 -16.81 8.62
C LEU A 57 5.55 -16.79 9.81
N LEU A 58 6.73 -17.42 9.68
CA LEU A 58 7.76 -17.37 10.72
C LEU A 58 8.32 -15.96 10.92
N ALA A 59 8.39 -15.13 9.86
CA ALA A 59 8.78 -13.74 10.00
C ALA A 59 7.76 -12.95 10.84
N LEU A 60 6.46 -13.15 10.59
CA LEU A 60 5.38 -12.55 11.38
C LEU A 60 5.41 -13.02 12.85
N GLU A 61 5.56 -14.33 13.07
CA GLU A 61 5.69 -14.92 14.42
C GLU A 61 6.93 -14.43 15.17
N ALA A 62 8.01 -14.13 14.46
CA ALA A 62 9.22 -13.52 15.03
C ALA A 62 9.06 -12.00 15.32
N GLY A 63 7.89 -11.41 15.04
CA GLY A 63 7.56 -10.02 15.33
C GLY A 63 7.97 -9.03 14.24
N HIS A 64 8.34 -9.51 13.05
CA HIS A 64 8.61 -8.63 11.91
C HIS A 64 7.31 -8.26 11.21
N GLU A 65 7.24 -7.03 10.73
CA GLU A 65 6.09 -6.59 9.93
C GLU A 65 6.22 -7.12 8.49
N LEU A 66 5.09 -7.46 7.88
CA LEU A 66 4.95 -7.57 6.43
C LEU A 66 3.87 -6.58 6.03
N ASP A 67 3.89 -6.03 4.81
CA ASP A 67 2.81 -5.14 4.39
C ASP A 67 1.48 -5.91 4.19
N GLU A 68 0.39 -5.16 4.04
CA GLU A 68 -0.95 -5.74 3.91
C GLU A 68 -1.09 -6.66 2.70
N THR A 69 -0.42 -6.33 1.59
CA THR A 69 -0.45 -7.11 0.36
C THR A 69 0.23 -8.47 0.56
N GLN A 70 1.41 -8.47 1.20
CA GLN A 70 2.15 -9.66 1.56
C GLN A 70 1.36 -10.54 2.54
N ARG A 71 0.76 -9.95 3.59
CA ARG A 71 -0.09 -10.69 4.56
C ARG A 71 -1.32 -11.31 3.90
N SER A 72 -1.99 -10.55 3.04
CA SER A 72 -3.14 -11.04 2.26
C SER A 72 -2.74 -12.19 1.33
N PHE A 73 -1.58 -12.08 0.69
CA PHE A 73 -1.06 -13.13 -0.20
C PHE A 73 -0.67 -14.41 0.56
N LEU A 74 -0.10 -14.27 1.76
CA LEU A 74 0.16 -15.39 2.66
C LEU A 74 -1.15 -16.08 3.07
N LEU A 75 -2.19 -15.32 3.50
CA LEU A 75 -3.49 -15.90 3.84
C LEU A 75 -4.15 -16.57 2.63
N ARG A 76 -4.14 -15.94 1.45
CA ARG A 76 -4.63 -16.55 0.21
C ARG A 76 -3.93 -17.88 -0.07
N THR A 77 -2.61 -17.93 0.04
CA THR A 77 -1.82 -19.15 -0.16
C THR A 77 -2.11 -20.19 0.93
N ALA A 78 -2.32 -19.76 2.18
CA ALA A 78 -2.66 -20.64 3.29
C ALA A 78 -4.03 -21.30 3.10
N LEU A 79 -5.05 -20.54 2.72
CA LEU A 79 -6.39 -21.04 2.40
C LEU A 79 -6.34 -22.02 1.24
N ARG A 80 -5.56 -21.69 0.20
CA ARG A 80 -5.37 -22.54 -0.96
C ARG A 80 -4.71 -23.89 -0.64
N THR A 81 -3.72 -23.88 0.23
CA THR A 81 -2.89 -25.05 0.54
C THR A 81 -3.38 -25.84 1.76
N GLY A 82 -4.29 -25.27 2.55
CA GLY A 82 -4.72 -25.83 3.83
C GLY A 82 -3.63 -25.77 4.92
N ARG A 83 -2.63 -24.91 4.78
CA ARG A 83 -1.45 -24.85 5.66
C ARG A 83 -1.30 -23.47 6.28
N GLY A 84 -1.11 -23.38 7.60
CA GLY A 84 -0.80 -22.13 8.28
C GLY A 84 -1.94 -21.10 8.29
N ILE A 85 -3.19 -21.52 8.05
CA ILE A 85 -4.35 -20.61 7.96
C ILE A 85 -4.51 -19.80 9.25
N VAL A 86 -4.47 -20.46 10.40
CA VAL A 86 -4.66 -19.82 11.72
C VAL A 86 -3.60 -18.75 11.96
N THR A 87 -2.33 -19.09 11.75
CA THR A 87 -1.23 -18.13 11.87
C THR A 87 -1.44 -16.96 10.89
N ALA A 88 -1.73 -17.23 9.62
CA ALA A 88 -1.95 -16.17 8.62
C ALA A 88 -3.13 -15.25 8.98
N LEU A 89 -4.18 -15.83 9.58
CA LEU A 89 -5.39 -15.12 10.00
C LEU A 89 -5.12 -14.18 11.18
N GLN A 90 -4.36 -14.62 12.18
CA GLN A 90 -4.00 -13.82 13.36
C GLN A 90 -3.23 -12.52 13.04
N TYR A 91 -2.60 -12.46 11.87
CA TYR A 91 -1.86 -11.28 11.41
C TYR A 91 -2.64 -10.42 10.40
N GLN A 92 -3.85 -10.79 10.00
CA GLN A 92 -4.69 -9.88 9.23
C GLN A 92 -5.15 -8.71 10.10
N LEU A 93 -5.25 -7.52 9.49
CA LEU A 93 -5.67 -6.30 10.20
C LEU A 93 -6.99 -5.74 9.68
N ASP A 94 -7.46 -6.21 8.52
CA ASP A 94 -8.65 -5.73 7.83
C ASP A 94 -9.67 -6.86 7.71
N ALA A 95 -10.80 -6.71 8.40
CA ALA A 95 -11.86 -7.70 8.46
C ALA A 95 -12.60 -7.88 7.13
N ASP A 96 -12.81 -6.82 6.37
CA ASP A 96 -13.47 -6.87 5.06
C ASP A 96 -12.58 -7.58 4.04
N ARG A 97 -11.29 -7.23 4.01
CA ARG A 97 -10.30 -7.91 3.16
C ARG A 97 -10.15 -9.39 3.54
N THR A 98 -10.17 -9.71 4.83
CA THR A 98 -10.15 -11.11 5.31
C THR A 98 -11.38 -11.88 4.82
N ALA A 99 -12.58 -11.29 4.92
CA ALA A 99 -13.80 -11.87 4.39
C ALA A 99 -13.74 -12.10 2.88
N PHE A 100 -13.22 -11.12 2.13
CA PHE A 100 -13.03 -11.24 0.68
C PHE A 100 -12.13 -12.44 0.33
N LEU A 101 -11.02 -12.64 1.05
CA LEU A 101 -10.10 -13.76 0.82
C LEU A 101 -10.75 -15.12 1.11
N PHE A 102 -11.56 -15.22 2.17
CA PHE A 102 -12.36 -16.41 2.44
C PHE A 102 -13.39 -16.67 1.34
N LYS A 103 -14.11 -15.63 0.90
CA LYS A 103 -15.07 -15.73 -0.21
C LYS A 103 -14.38 -16.24 -1.48
N GLU A 104 -13.24 -15.68 -1.85
CA GLU A 104 -12.48 -16.11 -3.02
C GLU A 104 -12.12 -17.60 -2.94
N ALA A 105 -11.62 -18.04 -1.79
CA ALA A 105 -11.22 -19.43 -1.57
C ALA A 105 -12.42 -20.39 -1.55
N LEU A 106 -13.54 -20.01 -0.94
CA LEU A 106 -14.77 -20.81 -0.87
C LEU A 106 -15.45 -20.95 -2.23
N LEU A 107 -15.37 -19.90 -3.05
CA LEU A 107 -16.05 -19.84 -4.35
C LEU A 107 -15.15 -20.22 -5.53
N ASP A 108 -13.91 -20.67 -5.28
CA ASP A 108 -13.06 -21.26 -6.31
C ASP A 108 -13.66 -22.58 -6.81
N THR A 109 -14.18 -22.55 -8.03
CA THR A 109 -14.80 -23.72 -8.65
C THR A 109 -13.81 -24.84 -9.00
N LYS A 110 -12.51 -24.52 -9.14
CA LYS A 110 -11.47 -25.48 -9.52
C LYS A 110 -10.93 -26.21 -8.30
N HIS A 111 -10.61 -25.49 -7.22
CA HIS A 111 -10.13 -26.11 -5.97
C HIS A 111 -10.71 -25.37 -4.76
N PRO A 112 -11.97 -25.67 -4.41
CA PRO A 112 -12.68 -24.95 -3.36
C PRO A 112 -12.08 -25.25 -1.99
N PHE A 113 -11.99 -24.22 -1.16
CA PHE A 113 -11.74 -24.37 0.26
C PHE A 113 -12.92 -25.11 0.94
N ASP A 114 -12.61 -26.01 1.88
CA ASP A 114 -13.64 -26.78 2.60
C ASP A 114 -14.42 -25.88 3.58
N PRO A 115 -15.72 -25.62 3.33
CA PRO A 115 -16.53 -24.75 4.19
C PRO A 115 -16.67 -25.26 5.63
N GLN A 116 -16.49 -26.57 5.87
CA GLN A 116 -16.60 -27.14 7.22
C GLN A 116 -15.53 -26.60 8.18
N LEU A 117 -14.39 -26.16 7.66
CA LEU A 117 -13.29 -25.61 8.46
C LEU A 117 -13.63 -24.23 9.05
N LEU A 118 -14.59 -23.49 8.49
CA LEU A 118 -14.97 -22.14 8.95
C LEU A 118 -15.35 -22.12 10.44
N SER A 119 -16.09 -23.13 10.91
CA SER A 119 -16.50 -23.23 12.32
C SER A 119 -15.31 -23.28 13.27
N SER A 120 -14.31 -24.12 12.95
CA SER A 120 -13.09 -24.26 13.74
C SER A 120 -12.17 -23.05 13.65
N LEU A 121 -12.10 -22.39 12.49
CA LEU A 121 -11.32 -21.16 12.32
C LEU A 121 -11.91 -20.01 13.12
N ARG A 122 -13.24 -19.86 13.15
CA ARG A 122 -13.91 -18.86 13.99
C ARG A 122 -13.65 -19.05 15.48
N GLN A 123 -13.50 -20.30 15.94
CA GLN A 123 -13.14 -20.56 17.35
C GLN A 123 -11.69 -20.22 17.67
N GLN A 124 -10.79 -20.27 16.69
CA GLN A 124 -9.34 -20.10 16.88
C GLN A 124 -8.88 -18.66 16.66
N ASP A 125 -9.74 -17.83 16.08
CA ASP A 125 -9.45 -16.42 15.79
C ASP A 125 -10.32 -15.50 16.64
N GLU A 126 -9.66 -14.66 17.45
CA GLU A 126 -10.32 -13.73 18.36
C GLU A 126 -11.08 -12.61 17.62
N GLN A 127 -10.66 -12.29 16.39
CA GLN A 127 -11.27 -11.26 15.55
C GLN A 127 -12.35 -11.82 14.61
N SER A 128 -12.75 -13.08 14.83
CA SER A 128 -13.57 -13.81 13.87
C SER A 128 -14.95 -13.23 13.63
N GLU A 129 -15.53 -12.58 14.63
CA GLU A 129 -16.84 -11.95 14.49
C GLU A 129 -16.82 -10.77 13.51
N GLU A 130 -15.70 -10.04 13.40
CA GLU A 130 -15.59 -8.89 12.50
C GLU A 130 -15.63 -9.32 11.03
N TRP A 131 -14.79 -10.27 10.62
CA TRP A 131 -14.79 -10.74 9.22
C TRP A 131 -15.95 -11.70 8.91
N ALA A 132 -16.52 -12.38 9.92
CA ALA A 132 -17.66 -13.26 9.70
C ALA A 132 -18.89 -12.49 9.22
N ASP A 133 -19.11 -11.26 9.69
CA ASP A 133 -20.23 -10.43 9.27
C ASP A 133 -20.12 -10.02 7.80
N TYR A 134 -18.97 -9.52 7.37
CA TYR A 134 -18.69 -9.22 5.96
C TYR A 134 -18.85 -10.47 5.08
N LEU A 135 -18.28 -11.61 5.52
CA LEU A 135 -18.35 -12.86 4.76
C LEU A 135 -19.79 -13.36 4.59
N LYS A 136 -20.63 -13.27 5.64
CA LYS A 136 -22.05 -13.62 5.55
C LYS A 136 -22.78 -12.76 4.53
N HIS A 137 -22.55 -11.44 4.53
CA HIS A 137 -23.16 -10.52 3.58
C HIS A 137 -22.78 -10.87 2.13
N ASP A 138 -21.49 -11.06 1.91
CA ASP A 138 -20.91 -11.39 0.62
C ASP A 138 -21.42 -12.73 0.06
N LEU A 139 -21.47 -13.76 0.89
CA LEU A 139 -21.98 -15.08 0.51
C LEU A 139 -23.49 -15.05 0.22
N ALA A 140 -24.26 -14.26 0.97
CA ALA A 140 -25.68 -14.07 0.70
C ALA A 140 -25.92 -13.40 -0.65
N TYR A 141 -25.14 -12.35 -0.97
CA TYR A 141 -25.19 -11.71 -2.28
C TYR A 141 -24.84 -12.70 -3.40
N GLU A 142 -23.71 -13.41 -3.30
CA GLU A 142 -23.26 -14.39 -4.30
C GLU A 142 -24.22 -15.56 -4.49
N ALA A 143 -24.86 -16.04 -3.41
CA ALA A 143 -25.87 -17.10 -3.50
C ALA A 143 -27.08 -16.68 -4.35
N THR A 144 -27.44 -15.39 -4.36
CA THR A 144 -28.57 -14.86 -5.13
C THR A 144 -28.22 -14.47 -6.58
N VAL A 145 -27.01 -13.93 -6.80
CA VAL A 145 -26.62 -13.35 -8.10
C VAL A 145 -25.88 -14.35 -8.99
N ALA A 146 -25.06 -15.23 -8.41
CA ALA A 146 -24.32 -16.21 -9.18
C ALA A 146 -25.22 -17.35 -9.68
N SER A 147 -24.73 -18.13 -10.65
CA SER A 147 -25.42 -19.31 -11.15
C SER A 147 -24.54 -20.57 -11.07
N GLY A 148 -25.20 -21.73 -11.13
CA GLY A 148 -24.53 -23.04 -11.13
C GLY A 148 -23.73 -23.33 -9.87
N LYS A 149 -22.54 -23.91 -10.04
CA LYS A 149 -21.67 -24.39 -8.94
C LYS A 149 -21.28 -23.28 -7.96
N ARG A 150 -21.10 -22.04 -8.44
CA ARG A 150 -20.69 -20.91 -7.59
C ARG A 150 -21.79 -20.52 -6.59
N SER A 151 -23.04 -20.43 -7.03
CA SER A 151 -24.18 -20.15 -6.14
C SER A 151 -24.38 -21.27 -5.11
N GLN A 152 -24.20 -22.54 -5.50
CA GLN A 152 -24.27 -23.69 -4.58
C GLN A 152 -23.20 -23.65 -3.49
N LEU A 153 -21.94 -23.31 -3.86
CA LEU A 153 -20.86 -23.13 -2.90
C LEU A 153 -21.15 -21.98 -1.93
N ALA A 154 -21.65 -20.85 -2.46
CA ALA A 154 -22.02 -19.69 -1.64
C ALA A 154 -23.13 -20.02 -0.63
N ALA A 155 -24.19 -20.69 -1.07
CA ALA A 155 -25.29 -21.10 -0.20
C ALA A 155 -24.84 -22.07 0.90
N THR A 156 -23.97 -23.03 0.56
CA THR A 156 -23.45 -24.01 1.53
C THR A 156 -22.58 -23.33 2.59
N ALA A 157 -21.68 -22.44 2.18
CA ALA A 157 -20.83 -21.69 3.10
C ALA A 157 -21.65 -20.74 3.98
N LEU A 158 -22.67 -20.07 3.41
CA LEU A 158 -23.56 -19.19 4.16
C LEU A 158 -24.30 -19.94 5.27
N GLN A 159 -24.82 -21.14 4.98
CA GLN A 159 -25.52 -21.95 5.97
C GLN A 159 -24.63 -22.28 7.18
N ILE A 160 -23.34 -22.58 6.95
CA ILE A 160 -22.38 -22.83 8.02
C ILE A 160 -22.10 -21.55 8.80
N MET A 161 -21.92 -20.43 8.12
CA MET A 161 -21.65 -19.13 8.76
C MET A 161 -22.82 -18.61 9.60
N GLN A 162 -24.05 -19.00 9.26
CA GLN A 162 -25.26 -18.69 10.03
C GLN A 162 -25.38 -19.50 11.32
N THR A 163 -24.66 -20.62 11.44
CA THR A 163 -24.60 -21.34 12.72
C THR A 163 -23.67 -20.59 13.68
N PRO A 164 -24.12 -20.32 14.93
CA PRO A 164 -23.24 -19.74 15.93
C PRO A 164 -22.07 -20.70 16.21
N PRO A 165 -20.85 -20.18 16.44
CA PRO A 165 -19.72 -21.02 16.76
C PRO A 165 -20.02 -21.78 18.06
N PRO A 166 -19.62 -23.05 18.20
CA PRO A 166 -19.87 -23.79 19.43
C PRO A 166 -19.24 -23.03 20.61
N HIS A 167 -20.07 -22.55 21.53
CA HIS A 167 -19.61 -21.88 22.75
C HIS A 167 -18.98 -22.91 23.69
N ASP A 168 -17.76 -22.62 24.18
CA ASP A 168 -17.21 -23.31 25.33
C ASP A 168 -17.97 -22.85 26.59
N PRO A 169 -18.74 -23.73 27.27
CA PRO A 169 -19.48 -23.36 28.48
C PRO A 169 -18.59 -22.92 29.65
N SER A 170 -17.26 -23.03 29.53
CA SER A 170 -16.28 -22.60 30.53
C SER A 170 -16.04 -21.08 30.57
N ALA A 171 -16.48 -20.33 29.55
CA ALA A 171 -16.22 -18.89 29.45
C ALA A 171 -17.24 -18.00 30.19
N THR A 172 -18.34 -18.56 30.71
CA THR A 172 -19.49 -17.80 31.24
C THR A 172 -19.38 -17.38 32.71
N MET A 173 -18.24 -17.58 33.36
CA MET A 173 -18.00 -17.11 34.74
C MET A 173 -16.87 -16.08 34.82
N GLN A 174 -16.93 -15.00 34.03
CA GLN A 174 -16.10 -13.83 34.31
C GLN A 174 -16.58 -12.49 33.70
N SER A 175 -17.85 -12.36 33.33
CA SER A 175 -18.41 -11.05 32.94
C SER A 175 -19.23 -10.44 34.08
N THR A 176 -18.56 -9.76 35.01
CA THR A 176 -19.20 -8.68 35.78
C THR A 176 -18.81 -7.34 35.12
N PRO A 177 -19.76 -6.38 35.00
CA PRO A 177 -19.48 -5.12 34.31
C PRO A 177 -18.58 -4.23 35.18
N ARG A 178 -17.37 -3.93 34.70
CA ARG A 178 -16.57 -2.82 35.23
C ARG A 178 -16.78 -1.58 34.36
N THR A 179 -17.47 -0.61 34.94
CA THR A 179 -17.47 0.82 34.58
C THR A 179 -16.04 1.33 34.34
N PRO A 180 -15.80 2.25 33.38
CA PRO A 180 -14.46 2.58 32.92
C PRO A 180 -13.70 3.36 33.99
N ALA A 181 -12.71 2.71 34.60
CA ALA A 181 -11.65 3.42 35.29
C ALA A 181 -10.64 3.88 34.24
N ASN A 182 -10.42 5.20 34.18
CA ASN A 182 -9.29 5.83 33.52
C ASN A 182 -8.00 5.06 33.82
N GLY A 183 -7.49 4.39 32.80
CA GLY A 183 -6.28 3.59 32.85
C GLY A 183 -5.74 3.49 31.43
N SER A 184 -4.97 4.51 31.05
CA SER A 184 -4.13 4.53 29.88
C SER A 184 -3.21 3.31 29.86
N VAL A 185 -3.59 2.27 29.11
CA VAL A 185 -2.65 1.21 28.73
C VAL A 185 -1.79 1.77 27.61
N ALA A 186 -0.70 2.41 28.02
CA ALA A 186 0.40 2.79 27.16
C ALA A 186 0.91 1.52 26.44
N ARG A 187 0.59 1.38 25.15
CA ARG A 187 1.39 0.53 24.26
C ARG A 187 2.82 1.07 24.31
N ARG A 188 3.76 0.23 24.71
CA ARG A 188 5.20 0.52 24.66
C ARG A 188 5.55 0.96 23.23
N ARG A 189 5.88 2.24 23.08
CA ARG A 189 6.75 2.72 22.01
C ARG A 189 8.10 2.01 22.18
N PRO A 190 8.71 1.47 21.12
CA PRO A 190 10.15 1.30 21.14
C PRO A 190 10.75 2.70 21.03
N ASP A 191 11.19 3.26 22.16
CA ASP A 191 12.14 4.37 22.15
C ASP A 191 13.45 3.83 21.55
N ALA A 192 13.64 4.06 20.25
CA ALA A 192 14.92 3.96 19.59
C ALA A 192 15.28 5.36 19.07
N GLN A 193 15.85 6.18 19.96
CA GLN A 193 16.81 7.18 19.54
C GLN A 193 18.17 6.48 19.39
N PRO A 194 18.91 6.63 18.29
CA PRO A 194 20.31 6.27 18.29
C PRO A 194 21.07 7.38 19.03
N ALA A 195 21.33 7.18 20.32
CA ALA A 195 22.38 7.92 21.00
C ALA A 195 23.73 7.38 20.47
N LEU A 196 24.39 8.22 19.66
CA LEU A 196 25.82 8.15 19.38
C LEU A 196 26.61 8.13 20.70
N LEU A 197 26.93 6.94 21.19
CA LEU A 197 27.98 6.76 22.19
C LEU A 197 29.27 6.42 21.45
N LEU A 198 30.14 7.43 21.34
CA LEU A 198 31.56 7.28 21.04
C LEU A 198 32.15 6.26 22.03
N ASN A 199 32.58 5.11 21.52
CA ASN A 199 33.29 4.12 22.30
C ASN A 199 34.77 4.53 22.39
N ALA A 200 35.18 5.10 23.53
CA ALA A 200 36.52 5.65 23.76
C ALA A 200 37.58 4.59 24.16
N ASN A 201 37.55 3.38 23.59
CA ASN A 201 38.49 2.31 23.94
C ASN A 201 39.00 1.51 22.74
N LEU A 202 39.45 2.22 21.70
CA LEU A 202 40.25 1.64 20.61
C LEU A 202 41.56 2.42 20.43
N LEU A 203 42.33 2.62 21.51
CA LEU A 203 43.73 3.05 21.43
C LEU A 203 44.54 2.49 22.62
N ARG A 204 44.77 1.17 22.63
CA ARG A 204 45.88 0.57 23.39
C ARG A 204 46.41 -0.63 22.64
N GLY A 205 47.42 -0.39 21.82
CA GLY A 205 48.16 -1.44 21.15
C GLY A 205 49.10 -0.84 20.13
N LEU A 206 50.40 -0.92 20.43
CA LEU A 206 51.58 -0.62 19.61
C LEU A 206 52.36 0.62 20.07
N SER A 207 53.08 0.43 21.16
CA SER A 207 54.31 1.17 21.45
C SER A 207 55.43 0.66 20.54
N MET A 208 55.92 1.49 19.63
CA MET A 208 57.29 1.37 19.10
C MET A 208 57.95 2.76 19.11
N PRO A 209 59.22 2.89 19.52
CA PRO A 209 59.90 4.17 19.55
C PRO A 209 60.46 4.49 18.17
N PHE A 210 59.86 5.43 17.45
CA PHE A 210 60.46 5.96 16.22
C PHE A 210 61.19 7.27 16.52
N ARG A 211 62.53 7.23 16.42
CA ARG A 211 63.42 8.41 16.48
C ARG A 211 63.13 9.33 15.30
N PRO A 212 62.99 10.66 15.48
CA PRO A 212 62.99 11.58 14.37
C PRO A 212 64.44 11.92 13.98
N LYS A 213 64.78 11.73 12.70
CA LYS A 213 65.92 12.41 12.05
C LYS A 213 65.35 13.29 10.95
N SER A 214 65.87 14.53 10.88
CA SER A 214 65.76 15.53 9.79
C SER A 214 64.32 15.95 9.44
N ALA A 215 63.84 17.16 9.78
CA ALA A 215 64.31 18.46 9.28
C ALA A 215 64.54 18.45 7.76
N GLU A 216 63.45 18.56 6.99
CA GLU A 216 63.29 19.47 5.85
C GLU A 216 61.97 19.17 5.12
N LEU A 217 61.40 20.21 4.49
CA LEU A 217 60.33 20.16 3.49
C LEU A 217 58.88 19.98 3.96
N LEU A 218 58.30 21.00 4.60
CA LEU A 218 56.94 21.45 4.27
C LEU A 218 56.88 22.98 4.34
N ARG A 219 56.94 23.63 3.16
CA ARG A 219 56.60 25.06 3.02
C ARG A 219 55.10 25.23 3.29
N PRO A 220 54.67 26.32 3.96
CA PRO A 220 53.26 26.55 4.22
C PRO A 220 52.54 26.85 2.90
N LEU A 221 51.69 25.92 2.46
CA LEU A 221 50.72 26.20 1.40
C LEU A 221 49.76 27.27 1.92
N SER A 222 49.66 28.36 1.17
CA SER A 222 48.99 29.60 1.56
C SER A 222 47.53 29.38 2.00
N HIS A 223 47.28 29.60 3.30
CA HIS A 223 46.00 29.51 4.02
C HIS A 223 44.87 30.46 3.50
N ARG A 224 45.11 31.22 2.43
CA ARG A 224 44.13 32.21 1.91
C ARG A 224 43.14 31.64 0.90
N TRP A 225 43.47 30.50 0.27
CA TRP A 225 42.61 29.86 -0.72
C TRP A 225 41.63 28.87 -0.05
N SER A 226 42.06 28.14 0.98
CA SER A 226 41.25 27.12 1.66
C SER A 226 40.01 27.68 2.38
N LEU A 227 40.12 28.85 3.02
CA LEU A 227 38.98 29.46 3.73
C LEU A 227 37.89 29.97 2.77
N ARG A 228 38.29 30.46 1.58
CA ARG A 228 37.35 30.93 0.55
C ARG A 228 36.58 29.77 -0.07
N TRP A 229 37.25 28.66 -0.36
CA TRP A 229 36.59 27.44 -0.83
C TRP A 229 35.66 26.84 0.22
N LEU A 230 36.04 26.89 1.49
CA LEU A 230 35.21 26.38 2.59
C LEU A 230 33.96 27.27 2.81
N LEU A 231 34.12 28.60 2.79
CA LEU A 231 32.98 29.52 2.84
C LEU A 231 32.08 29.40 1.61
N TRP A 232 32.65 29.20 0.42
CA TRP A 232 31.88 28.99 -0.80
C TRP A 232 31.13 27.65 -0.76
N ALA A 233 31.75 26.58 -0.26
CA ALA A 233 31.09 25.29 -0.07
C ALA A 233 29.95 25.37 0.97
N ILE A 234 30.14 26.12 2.06
CA ILE A 234 29.08 26.36 3.06
C ILE A 234 27.96 27.21 2.45
N LEU A 235 28.27 28.22 1.64
CA LEU A 235 27.27 29.02 0.94
C LEU A 235 26.47 28.16 -0.06
N VAL A 236 27.14 27.32 -0.85
CA VAL A 236 26.49 26.40 -1.79
C VAL A 236 25.63 25.39 -1.05
N LEU A 237 26.12 24.81 0.05
CA LEU A 237 25.34 23.90 0.89
C LEU A 237 24.13 24.61 1.52
N PHE A 238 24.30 25.84 2.01
CA PHE A 238 23.22 26.65 2.55
C PHE A 238 22.18 27.00 1.48
N VAL A 239 22.61 27.33 0.26
CA VAL A 239 21.71 27.54 -0.88
C VAL A 239 20.98 26.24 -1.22
N LEU A 240 21.67 25.11 -1.34
CA LEU A 240 21.05 23.80 -1.62
C LEU A 240 20.07 23.35 -0.52
N LEU A 241 20.33 23.70 0.75
CA LEU A 241 19.45 23.42 1.88
C LEU A 241 18.28 24.42 2.00
N ARG A 242 18.36 25.58 1.33
CA ARG A 242 17.35 26.65 1.37
C ARG A 242 16.54 26.77 0.09
N THR A 243 17.04 26.26 -1.02
CA THR A 243 16.25 26.03 -2.21
C THR A 243 15.41 24.80 -1.93
N ASP A 244 14.10 25.00 -1.75
CA ASP A 244 13.15 23.91 -1.95
C ASP A 244 13.47 23.33 -3.33
N TRP A 245 14.17 22.18 -3.37
CA TRP A 245 14.25 21.43 -4.61
C TRP A 245 12.79 21.20 -4.99
N PRO A 246 12.33 21.70 -6.15
CA PRO A 246 10.99 21.38 -6.58
C PRO A 246 10.97 19.87 -6.59
N GLN A 247 10.21 19.29 -5.66
CA GLN A 247 9.79 17.90 -5.72
C GLN A 247 9.39 17.74 -7.18
N LEU A 248 10.08 16.88 -7.93
CA LEU A 248 9.75 16.63 -9.32
C LEU A 248 8.29 16.15 -9.32
N ILE A 249 7.37 17.10 -9.43
CA ILE A 249 5.96 16.88 -9.70
C ILE A 249 6.06 16.19 -11.04
N SER A 250 5.82 14.88 -11.03
CA SER A 250 5.85 14.06 -12.23
C SER A 250 5.06 14.80 -13.29
N SER A 251 5.76 15.42 -14.24
CA SER A 251 5.09 16.10 -15.34
C SER A 251 4.55 14.98 -16.18
N ALA A 252 3.29 14.63 -15.95
CA ALA A 252 2.57 13.68 -16.80
C ALA A 252 2.82 14.10 -18.26
N PRO A 253 3.05 13.14 -19.18
CA PRO A 253 3.25 13.47 -20.58
C PRO A 253 2.07 14.31 -21.05
N MET A 254 2.36 15.49 -21.60
CA MET A 254 1.35 16.41 -22.13
C MET A 254 1.36 16.33 -23.65
N VAL A 255 0.18 16.44 -24.25
CA VAL A 255 -0.03 16.49 -25.68
C VAL A 255 -0.25 17.94 -26.10
N GLU A 256 0.46 18.38 -27.13
CA GLU A 256 0.29 19.70 -27.73
C GLU A 256 -0.89 19.71 -28.70
N ILE A 257 -1.76 20.70 -28.55
CA ILE A 257 -2.84 21.01 -29.47
C ILE A 257 -2.51 22.35 -30.14
N PRO A 258 -2.36 22.38 -31.48
CA PRO A 258 -1.95 23.60 -32.17
C PRO A 258 -3.03 24.67 -32.12
N ALA A 259 -2.64 25.92 -32.33
CA ALA A 259 -3.60 27.00 -32.53
C ALA A 259 -4.39 26.75 -33.82
N GLY A 260 -5.70 26.97 -33.79
CA GLY A 260 -6.52 26.68 -34.95
C GLY A 260 -8.00 26.92 -34.75
N THR A 261 -8.73 26.70 -35.83
CA THR A 261 -10.18 26.76 -35.86
C THR A 261 -10.74 25.35 -35.92
N TYR A 262 -11.52 24.98 -34.91
CA TYR A 262 -12.03 23.63 -34.71
C TYR A 262 -13.55 23.62 -34.76
N VAL A 263 -14.10 22.45 -35.10
CA VAL A 263 -15.56 22.22 -35.10
C VAL A 263 -15.86 21.33 -33.91
N ILE A 264 -16.70 21.82 -33.01
CA ILE A 264 -17.11 21.14 -31.78
C ILE A 264 -18.64 21.09 -31.71
N SER A 265 -19.18 20.31 -30.80
CA SER A 265 -20.61 20.18 -30.55
C SER A 265 -21.20 21.48 -29.97
N ASP A 266 -22.45 21.77 -30.33
CA ASP A 266 -23.18 22.91 -29.79
C ASP A 266 -23.90 22.52 -28.48
N PRO A 267 -23.49 23.05 -27.31
CA PRO A 267 -24.11 22.69 -26.03
C PRO A 267 -25.56 23.17 -25.88
N ALA A 268 -26.05 24.06 -26.76
CA ALA A 268 -27.44 24.52 -26.75
C ALA A 268 -28.45 23.41 -27.18
N SER A 269 -27.97 22.29 -27.73
CA SER A 269 -28.83 21.15 -28.08
C SER A 269 -29.07 20.22 -26.87
N SER A 270 -29.67 20.73 -25.79
CA SER A 270 -30.19 19.85 -24.71
C SER A 270 -31.45 19.08 -25.15
N ASN A 271 -31.99 19.41 -26.32
CA ASN A 271 -33.07 18.67 -26.97
C ASN A 271 -32.48 17.47 -27.73
N PRO A 272 -32.85 16.22 -27.40
CA PRO A 272 -32.37 15.02 -28.10
C PRO A 272 -32.62 15.06 -29.62
N ALA A 273 -33.63 15.79 -30.08
CA ALA A 273 -33.94 15.98 -31.50
C ALA A 273 -32.98 16.92 -32.24
N GLU A 274 -32.19 17.73 -31.51
CA GLU A 274 -31.16 18.63 -32.06
C GLU A 274 -29.74 18.13 -31.77
N SER A 275 -29.60 16.92 -31.19
CA SER A 275 -28.30 16.28 -31.01
C SER A 275 -27.61 16.12 -32.37
N GLY A 276 -26.46 16.79 -32.54
CA GLY A 276 -25.71 16.82 -33.82
C GLY A 276 -25.49 18.20 -34.46
N ARG A 277 -25.86 19.30 -33.79
CA ARG A 277 -25.43 20.64 -34.22
C ARG A 277 -23.98 20.89 -33.82
N PHE A 278 -23.20 21.42 -34.75
CA PHE A 278 -21.80 21.76 -34.54
C PHE A 278 -21.59 23.27 -34.66
N ARG A 279 -20.68 23.80 -33.85
CA ARG A 279 -20.22 25.19 -33.92
C ARG A 279 -18.71 25.26 -34.12
N THR A 280 -18.26 26.38 -34.65
CA THR A 280 -16.84 26.63 -34.90
C THR A 280 -16.25 27.46 -33.77
N VAL A 281 -15.09 27.05 -33.25
CA VAL A 281 -14.36 27.76 -32.19
C VAL A 281 -12.91 27.99 -32.63
N THR A 282 -12.33 29.12 -32.23
CA THR A 282 -10.91 29.43 -32.47
C THR A 282 -10.17 29.34 -31.15
N LEU A 283 -9.16 28.47 -31.08
CA LEU A 283 -8.34 28.25 -29.90
C LEU A 283 -6.89 28.63 -30.19
N LEU A 284 -6.20 29.19 -29.18
CA LEU A 284 -4.75 29.32 -29.19
C LEU A 284 -4.10 27.95 -28.96
N ALA A 285 -2.80 27.83 -29.21
CA ALA A 285 -2.07 26.61 -28.90
C ALA A 285 -2.05 26.37 -27.38
N TYR A 286 -2.27 25.13 -26.97
CA TYR A 286 -2.22 24.72 -25.57
C TYR A 286 -1.73 23.28 -25.46
N THR A 287 -1.39 22.89 -24.23
CA THR A 287 -1.02 21.52 -23.91
C THR A 287 -2.00 20.96 -22.90
N ILE A 288 -2.36 19.69 -23.02
CA ILE A 288 -3.23 18.98 -22.08
C ILE A 288 -2.57 17.68 -21.63
N ASP A 289 -2.80 17.28 -20.38
CA ASP A 289 -2.25 16.01 -19.86
C ASP A 289 -2.83 14.84 -20.65
N GLN A 290 -1.96 13.90 -21.06
CA GLN A 290 -2.38 12.69 -21.79
C GLN A 290 -3.25 11.76 -20.94
N HIS A 291 -3.08 11.80 -19.62
CA HIS A 291 -3.78 10.96 -18.66
C HIS A 291 -4.38 11.83 -17.55
N GLU A 292 -5.42 11.33 -16.90
CA GLU A 292 -5.99 11.94 -15.72
C GLU A 292 -5.00 12.00 -14.56
N VAL A 293 -5.23 12.94 -13.64
CA VAL A 293 -4.43 13.07 -12.42
C VAL A 293 -4.54 11.80 -11.59
N THR A 294 -3.40 11.22 -11.20
CA THR A 294 -3.39 9.97 -10.44
C THR A 294 -3.64 10.17 -8.94
N ASN A 295 -4.07 9.12 -8.24
CA ASN A 295 -4.23 9.12 -6.78
C ASN A 295 -2.95 9.54 -6.06
N LEU A 296 -1.78 9.05 -6.49
CA LEU A 296 -0.50 9.44 -5.90
C LEU A 296 -0.22 10.93 -6.12
N ALA A 297 -0.49 11.44 -7.32
CA ALA A 297 -0.23 12.83 -7.65
C ALA A 297 -1.10 13.77 -6.81
N TYR A 298 -2.41 13.49 -6.71
CA TYR A 298 -3.32 14.27 -5.87
C TYR A 298 -3.02 14.12 -4.37
N ARG A 299 -2.66 12.91 -3.90
CA ARG A 299 -2.27 12.67 -2.50
C ARG A 299 -1.11 13.55 -2.05
N ARG A 300 -0.10 13.79 -2.88
CA ARG A 300 1.01 14.69 -2.52
C ARG A 300 0.54 16.10 -2.16
N CYS A 301 -0.47 16.61 -2.87
CA CYS A 301 -1.09 17.91 -2.58
C CYS A 301 -1.95 17.86 -1.31
N TRP A 302 -2.70 16.77 -1.13
CA TRP A 302 -3.56 16.55 0.03
C TRP A 302 -2.76 16.37 1.33
N GLU A 303 -1.64 15.63 1.30
CA GLU A 303 -0.73 15.43 2.44
C GLU A 303 -0.09 16.74 2.91
N GLN A 304 0.13 17.68 1.99
CA GLN A 304 0.57 19.04 2.29
C GLN A 304 -0.55 19.95 2.79
N LYS A 305 -1.79 19.44 2.90
CA LYS A 305 -3.00 20.16 3.32
C LYS A 305 -3.36 21.34 2.40
N ILE A 306 -2.93 21.27 1.14
CA ILE A 306 -3.23 22.27 0.11
C ILE A 306 -4.51 21.87 -0.62
N CYS A 307 -4.59 20.62 -1.07
CA CYS A 307 -5.78 20.11 -1.75
C CYS A 307 -6.84 19.62 -0.76
N PRO A 308 -8.14 19.88 -1.02
CA PRO A 308 -9.23 19.36 -0.20
C PRO A 308 -9.25 17.82 -0.16
N THR A 309 -9.79 17.27 0.93
CA THR A 309 -10.02 15.83 1.05
C THR A 309 -11.10 15.38 0.06
N PRO A 310 -10.89 14.27 -0.68
CA PRO A 310 -11.95 13.64 -1.46
C PRO A 310 -13.19 13.34 -0.62
N SER A 311 -14.37 13.39 -1.23
CA SER A 311 -15.65 13.12 -0.54
C SER A 311 -15.79 11.67 -0.08
N SER A 312 -15.05 10.76 -0.71
CA SER A 312 -14.87 9.38 -0.27
C SER A 312 -13.46 8.91 -0.62
N PHE A 313 -12.88 8.09 0.24
CA PHE A 313 -11.62 7.39 -0.05
C PHE A 313 -11.83 6.11 -0.85
N ASP A 314 -13.07 5.68 -1.03
CA ASP A 314 -13.42 4.52 -1.83
C ASP A 314 -13.70 4.93 -3.28
N SER A 315 -13.66 3.96 -4.19
CA SER A 315 -14.28 4.06 -5.50
C SER A 315 -15.60 3.28 -5.50
N GLN A 316 -16.32 3.26 -6.63
CA GLN A 316 -17.58 2.52 -6.74
C GLN A 316 -17.46 1.03 -6.37
N SER A 317 -16.32 0.40 -6.65
CA SER A 317 -16.14 -1.05 -6.47
C SER A 317 -14.90 -1.43 -5.66
N ARG A 318 -14.18 -0.46 -5.08
CA ARG A 318 -12.91 -0.70 -4.38
C ARG A 318 -12.83 0.17 -3.13
N PRO A 319 -12.86 -0.40 -1.92
CA PRO A 319 -12.64 0.36 -0.70
C PRO A 319 -11.19 0.82 -0.60
N GLY A 320 -10.95 1.94 0.06
CA GLY A 320 -9.62 2.52 0.27
C GLY A 320 -8.91 2.96 -1.02
N TYR A 321 -9.61 3.04 -2.16
CA TYR A 321 -9.06 3.36 -3.48
C TYR A 321 -8.08 4.54 -3.49
N PHE A 322 -8.41 5.63 -2.80
CA PHE A 322 -7.59 6.84 -2.78
C PHE A 322 -6.28 6.66 -1.98
N VAL A 323 -6.31 5.87 -0.91
CA VAL A 323 -5.20 5.73 0.05
C VAL A 323 -4.37 4.45 -0.15
N ASP A 324 -4.92 3.43 -0.80
CA ASP A 324 -4.18 2.22 -1.15
C ASP A 324 -3.12 2.54 -2.23
N ARG A 325 -1.89 2.09 -1.99
CA ARG A 325 -0.76 2.33 -2.90
C ARG A 325 -0.89 1.54 -4.20
N SER A 326 -1.66 0.46 -4.20
CA SER A 326 -1.96 -0.36 -5.37
C SER A 326 -2.69 0.45 -6.46
N PHE A 327 -3.33 1.56 -6.08
CA PHE A 327 -4.02 2.46 -7.01
C PHE A 327 -3.28 3.79 -7.21
N ASN A 328 -2.00 3.86 -6.87
CA ASN A 328 -1.19 5.08 -7.00
C ASN A 328 -1.26 5.71 -8.40
N ASP A 329 -1.22 4.88 -9.44
CA ASP A 329 -1.17 5.31 -10.85
C ASP A 329 -2.55 5.36 -11.50
N PHE A 330 -3.62 5.11 -10.73
CA PHE A 330 -4.99 5.20 -11.21
C PHE A 330 -5.56 6.60 -11.00
N PRO A 331 -6.55 7.04 -11.80
CA PRO A 331 -7.14 8.36 -11.70
C PRO A 331 -7.73 8.65 -10.31
N VAL A 332 -7.50 9.84 -9.76
CA VAL A 332 -8.22 10.28 -8.57
C VAL A 332 -9.71 10.40 -8.87
N VAL A 333 -10.56 9.97 -7.93
CA VAL A 333 -12.01 10.05 -8.02
C VAL A 333 -12.58 10.73 -6.78
N ASN A 334 -13.89 11.05 -6.82
CA ASN A 334 -14.60 11.65 -5.69
C ASN A 334 -14.02 13.00 -5.22
N ILE A 335 -13.51 13.80 -6.15
CA ILE A 335 -13.15 15.20 -5.92
C ILE A 335 -14.12 16.10 -6.68
N ASP A 336 -14.45 17.26 -6.10
CA ASP A 336 -15.24 18.27 -6.78
C ASP A 336 -14.38 19.15 -7.69
N TRP A 337 -15.03 20.02 -8.46
CA TRP A 337 -14.36 20.94 -9.38
C TRP A 337 -13.38 21.89 -8.66
N ALA A 338 -13.71 22.34 -7.45
CA ALA A 338 -12.88 23.27 -6.69
C ALA A 338 -11.58 22.60 -6.22
N ALA A 339 -11.65 21.35 -5.78
CA ALA A 339 -10.51 20.50 -5.47
C ALA A 339 -9.62 20.27 -6.70
N ALA A 340 -10.22 19.93 -7.84
CA ALA A 340 -9.48 19.75 -9.09
C ALA A 340 -8.75 21.04 -9.51
N ASN A 341 -9.43 22.19 -9.44
CA ASN A 341 -8.83 23.49 -9.75
C ASN A 341 -7.70 23.87 -8.78
N THR A 342 -7.87 23.57 -7.48
CA THR A 342 -6.84 23.78 -6.45
C THR A 342 -5.59 22.96 -6.76
N TYR A 343 -5.77 21.68 -7.12
CA TYR A 343 -4.67 20.81 -7.53
C TYR A 343 -3.93 21.34 -8.76
N CYS A 344 -4.66 21.69 -9.83
CA CYS A 344 -4.06 22.24 -11.04
C CYS A 344 -3.25 23.51 -10.73
N THR A 345 -3.80 24.41 -9.91
CA THR A 345 -3.12 25.63 -9.50
C THR A 345 -1.85 25.33 -8.70
N TRP A 346 -1.90 24.36 -7.78
CA TRP A 346 -0.76 23.94 -6.95
C TRP A 346 0.42 23.43 -7.79
N ILE A 347 0.14 22.69 -8.87
CA ILE A 347 1.17 22.21 -9.81
C ILE A 347 1.54 23.23 -10.90
N GLY A 348 1.02 24.46 -10.82
CA GLY A 348 1.29 25.51 -11.82
C GLY A 348 0.61 25.30 -13.18
N LYS A 349 -0.46 24.50 -13.23
CA LYS A 349 -1.32 24.27 -14.40
C LYS A 349 -2.71 24.88 -14.19
N ARG A 350 -3.65 24.59 -15.09
CA ARG A 350 -5.07 24.95 -15.01
C ARG A 350 -5.96 23.83 -15.54
N LEU A 351 -7.25 23.88 -15.22
CA LEU A 351 -8.25 23.05 -15.90
C LEU A 351 -8.43 23.51 -17.37
N PRO A 352 -8.71 22.58 -18.30
CA PRO A 352 -9.10 22.94 -19.66
C PRO A 352 -10.49 23.58 -19.68
N THR A 353 -10.78 24.40 -20.69
CA THR A 353 -12.17 24.76 -20.99
C THR A 353 -12.90 23.59 -21.62
N LEU A 354 -14.23 23.67 -21.70
CA LEU A 354 -15.03 22.65 -22.38
C LEU A 354 -14.59 22.49 -23.85
N GLU A 355 -14.37 23.61 -24.54
CA GLU A 355 -13.91 23.64 -25.93
C GLU A 355 -12.53 22.99 -26.10
N GLU A 356 -11.59 23.32 -25.21
CA GLU A 356 -10.24 22.73 -25.22
C GLU A 356 -10.28 21.22 -24.95
N TRP A 357 -11.16 20.77 -24.06
CA TRP A 357 -11.32 19.34 -23.78
C TRP A 357 -11.92 18.59 -24.98
N GLU A 358 -12.97 19.13 -25.60
CA GLU A 358 -13.63 18.49 -26.75
C GLU A 358 -12.72 18.42 -27.98
N VAL A 359 -11.94 19.48 -28.24
CA VAL A 359 -10.92 19.46 -29.30
C VAL A 359 -9.86 18.41 -29.02
N ALA A 360 -9.33 18.35 -27.80
CA ALA A 360 -8.33 17.35 -27.44
C ALA A 360 -8.86 15.91 -27.55
N ALA A 361 -10.11 15.66 -27.16
CA ALA A 361 -10.74 14.34 -27.22
C ALA A 361 -11.12 13.90 -28.65
N SER A 362 -11.37 14.85 -29.56
CA SER A 362 -11.75 14.57 -30.96
C SER A 362 -10.56 14.42 -31.90
N LEU A 363 -9.37 14.86 -31.50
CA LEU A 363 -8.13 14.67 -32.26
C LEU A 363 -7.63 13.23 -32.11
N ALA A 364 -7.98 12.36 -33.06
CA ALA A 364 -7.47 10.99 -33.11
C ALA A 364 -5.92 10.99 -33.29
N PRO A 365 -5.15 10.33 -32.43
CA PRO A 365 -3.71 10.24 -32.59
C PRO A 365 -3.39 9.19 -33.66
N THR A 366 -3.44 9.55 -34.95
CA THR A 366 -2.65 8.92 -36.04
C THR A 366 -2.82 9.49 -37.44
N THR A 367 -3.68 10.47 -37.70
CA THR A 367 -3.78 11.03 -39.06
C THR A 367 -3.85 12.54 -39.00
N GLY A 368 -2.74 13.18 -39.38
CA GLY A 368 -2.70 14.63 -39.61
C GLY A 368 -3.50 15.05 -40.84
N LEU A 369 -4.76 14.64 -40.95
CA LEU A 369 -5.78 15.09 -41.91
C LEU A 369 -7.14 14.54 -41.43
N ARG A 370 -8.17 15.39 -41.50
CA ARG A 370 -9.58 14.97 -41.42
C ARG A 370 -9.93 13.95 -42.48
#